data_AF-A0A840EV74-F1
#
_entry.id   AF-A0A840EV74-F1
#
_cell.length_a   1.000
_cell.length_b   1.000
_cell.length_c   1.000
_cell.angle_alpha   90.00
_cell.angle_beta   90.00
_cell.angle_gamma   90.00
#
_symmetry.space_group_name_H-M   'P 1'
#
loop_
_entity.id
_entity.type
_entity.pdbx_description
1 polymer ?
#
loop_
_entity_poly.entity_id
_entity_poly.type
_entity_poly.pdbx_seq_one_letter_code
_entity_poly.pdbx_strand_id
1 'polypeptide(L)'
;MTTNISPSLSHLASTSAKYLDGKFFGHVVDGVVVESLDGATLPVLDPSTGIEVATMASGKIADVDRVVGSARAVYENGTWRNMAPLEKEARLHEFARLIDEHREIFGDLDALDSGLLRSYTKFLEDFGVDATAYFAGWPSKLHGSIPPVPAGMNVQQRRVPRGVVALIVPWNGPTAVVAFAAAILATGNSVVLKAAENTPMTAVLMAELAVQAGIPAGAFNVLQGTGANVGTALVEHPGTDYIMFTGSAATGRAIQTAAAKTLTPVALELGGKSPFIVFDDVDIAETATAATATVWGGQGQVCNAGTRILVQRSIHDELVAAMVESTKESIKVGNVFDPVSTMGPLVSQVQLDRVAGYVELGKTEGADAALDGGTIGDGGFFHEPVIFTGVRNEMRIAQEEIFGPVMSVIPFDDEAEALRIANDVEYGLAAGLFTNDLRRTGRMVEGLEAGTVWVNTFQSGYPSVSYGGVKQSGYGRTMGEDMIHELTQVKSVWIAS
;
A
#
# COMPACT_ATOMS: atom_id res chain seq x y z
N MET A 1 -0.14 38.27 -10.22
CA MET A 1 -1.55 37.91 -10.01
C MET A 1 -1.63 37.22 -8.67
N THR A 2 -2.28 37.84 -7.69
CA THR A 2 -2.51 37.24 -6.38
C THR A 2 -3.56 36.15 -6.54
N THR A 3 -3.14 34.89 -6.52
CA THR A 3 -4.05 33.73 -6.46
C THR A 3 -4.79 33.79 -5.12
N ASN A 4 -6.12 33.82 -5.17
CA ASN A 4 -6.97 33.68 -3.97
C ASN A 4 -6.93 32.20 -3.57
N ILE A 5 -5.83 31.76 -2.96
CA ILE A 5 -5.70 30.43 -2.40
C ILE A 5 -6.72 30.34 -1.25
N SER A 6 -7.55 29.29 -1.25
CA SER A 6 -8.46 29.01 -0.13
C SER A 6 -7.69 29.06 1.20
N PRO A 7 -8.23 29.65 2.29
CA PRO A 7 -7.57 29.67 3.59
C PRO A 7 -7.10 28.27 4.06
N SER A 8 -7.81 27.21 3.65
CA SER A 8 -7.48 25.81 3.94
C SER A 8 -6.20 25.29 3.28
N LEU A 9 -5.67 25.97 2.26
CA LEU A 9 -4.49 25.56 1.49
C LEU A 9 -3.26 26.44 1.75
N SER A 10 -3.36 27.40 2.68
CA SER A 10 -2.29 28.37 2.98
C SER A 10 -1.04 27.76 3.61
N HIS A 11 -1.13 26.52 4.08
CA HIS A 11 -0.04 25.75 4.69
C HIS A 11 0.79 24.96 3.67
N LEU A 12 0.33 24.85 2.42
CA LEU A 12 1.00 24.10 1.37
C LEU A 12 2.19 24.85 0.79
N ALA A 13 3.15 24.11 0.22
CA ALA A 13 4.20 24.72 -0.59
C ALA A 13 3.58 25.48 -1.77
N SER A 14 4.22 26.59 -2.19
CA SER A 14 3.69 27.44 -3.26
C SER A 14 3.50 26.71 -4.60
N THR A 15 4.34 25.70 -4.85
CA THR A 15 4.30 24.75 -5.96
C THR A 15 3.04 23.89 -5.89
N SER A 16 2.76 23.27 -4.74
CA SER A 16 1.57 22.46 -4.47
C SER A 16 0.28 23.26 -4.53
N ALA A 17 0.27 24.45 -3.91
CA ALA A 17 -0.88 25.35 -3.97
C ALA A 17 -1.20 25.77 -5.41
N LYS A 18 -0.17 26.04 -6.24
CA LYS A 18 -0.34 26.32 -7.66
C LYS A 18 -0.82 25.11 -8.45
N TYR A 19 -0.35 23.91 -8.11
CA TYR A 19 -0.82 22.68 -8.75
C TYR A 19 -2.31 22.41 -8.46
N LEU A 20 -2.76 22.71 -7.23
CA LEU A 20 -4.14 22.52 -6.79
C LEU A 20 -5.11 23.61 -7.25
N ASP A 21 -4.63 24.83 -7.54
CA ASP A 21 -5.48 25.97 -7.88
C ASP A 21 -6.39 25.67 -9.10
N GLY A 22 -7.69 25.50 -8.84
CA GLY A 22 -8.68 25.15 -9.86
C GLY A 22 -8.52 23.76 -10.47
N LYS A 23 -7.71 22.88 -9.86
CA LYS A 23 -7.43 21.54 -10.38
C LYS A 23 -8.63 20.61 -10.16
N PHE A 24 -9.04 19.93 -11.22
CA PHE A 24 -10.01 18.85 -11.18
C PHE A 24 -9.30 17.50 -11.27
N PHE A 25 -9.64 16.57 -10.36
CA PHE A 25 -9.04 15.24 -10.32
C PHE A 25 -9.90 14.23 -11.06
N GLY A 26 -9.83 14.30 -12.39
CA GLY A 26 -10.59 13.47 -13.31
C GLY A 26 -10.03 12.06 -13.52
N HIS A 27 -10.65 11.35 -14.46
CA HIS A 27 -10.02 10.20 -15.10
C HIS A 27 -8.84 10.66 -15.95
N VAL A 28 -7.87 9.78 -16.20
CA VAL A 28 -6.83 10.04 -17.22
C VAL A 28 -7.01 9.01 -18.33
N VAL A 29 -7.38 9.49 -19.51
CA VAL A 29 -7.68 8.68 -20.69
C VAL A 29 -6.95 9.28 -21.88
N ASP A 30 -6.25 8.47 -22.66
CA ASP A 30 -5.45 8.94 -23.81
C ASP A 30 -4.48 10.08 -23.42
N GLY A 31 -3.94 10.01 -22.20
CA GLY A 31 -2.97 10.97 -21.66
C GLY A 31 -3.53 12.33 -21.27
N VAL A 32 -4.85 12.49 -21.19
CA VAL A 32 -5.49 13.75 -20.76
C VAL A 32 -6.47 13.53 -19.60
N VAL A 33 -6.57 14.52 -18.72
CA VAL A 33 -7.55 14.53 -17.62
C VAL A 33 -8.94 14.82 -18.17
N VAL A 34 -9.92 14.00 -17.82
CA VAL A 34 -11.31 14.10 -18.30
C VAL A 34 -12.33 13.87 -17.19
N GLU A 35 -13.51 14.47 -17.33
CA GLU A 35 -14.67 14.25 -16.47
C GLU A 35 -15.30 12.87 -16.69
N SER A 36 -16.10 12.42 -15.72
CA SER A 36 -17.02 11.30 -15.90
C SER A 36 -17.98 11.61 -17.06
N LEU A 37 -18.38 10.60 -17.82
CA LEU A 37 -19.29 10.76 -18.97
C LEU A 37 -20.66 11.35 -18.58
N ASP A 38 -21.11 11.13 -17.34
CA ASP A 38 -22.35 11.69 -16.78
C ASP A 38 -22.14 13.01 -16.00
N GLY A 39 -20.89 13.50 -15.92
CA GLY A 39 -20.51 14.68 -15.15
C GLY A 39 -20.53 14.50 -13.63
N ALA A 40 -20.73 13.28 -13.11
CA ALA A 40 -20.80 13.05 -11.67
C ALA A 40 -19.42 13.22 -11.00
N THR A 41 -19.44 13.78 -9.79
CA THR A 41 -18.24 14.06 -8.98
C THR A 41 -18.38 13.58 -7.54
N LEU A 42 -17.26 13.51 -6.82
CA LEU A 42 -17.18 13.27 -5.38
C LEU A 42 -16.24 14.30 -4.72
N PRO A 43 -16.52 14.72 -3.47
CA PRO A 43 -15.63 15.58 -2.72
C PRO A 43 -14.41 14.80 -2.23
N VAL A 44 -13.26 15.46 -2.21
CA VAL A 44 -12.03 15.01 -1.54
C VAL A 44 -11.90 15.83 -0.27
N LEU A 45 -11.82 15.16 0.88
CA LEU A 45 -11.81 15.81 2.19
C LEU A 45 -10.40 15.79 2.76
N ASP A 46 -9.99 16.88 3.41
CA ASP A 46 -8.80 16.89 4.27
C ASP A 46 -9.12 16.20 5.60
N PRO A 47 -8.47 15.07 5.94
CA PRO A 47 -8.75 14.33 7.17
C PRO A 47 -8.44 15.12 8.45
N SER A 48 -7.59 16.14 8.38
CA SER A 48 -7.22 16.97 9.53
C SER A 48 -8.29 17.98 9.91
N THR A 49 -9.18 18.33 8.97
CA THR A 49 -10.17 19.39 9.15
C THR A 49 -11.60 18.92 8.87
N GLY A 50 -11.77 17.86 8.07
CA GLY A 50 -13.05 17.38 7.55
C GLY A 50 -13.63 18.24 6.43
N ILE A 51 -12.85 19.20 5.91
CA ILE A 51 -13.30 20.16 4.88
C ILE A 51 -12.94 19.64 3.49
N GLU A 52 -13.79 19.93 2.50
CA GLU A 52 -13.50 19.64 1.09
C GLU A 52 -12.32 20.49 0.58
N VAL A 53 -11.32 19.83 0.02
CA VAL A 53 -10.10 20.45 -0.53
C VAL A 53 -9.98 20.32 -2.05
N ALA A 54 -10.67 19.34 -2.63
CA ALA A 54 -10.70 19.13 -4.07
C ALA A 54 -11.96 18.34 -4.47
N THR A 55 -12.18 18.23 -5.77
CA THR A 55 -13.27 17.43 -6.35
C THR A 55 -12.69 16.44 -7.35
N MET A 56 -13.18 15.20 -7.31
CA MET A 56 -12.77 14.12 -8.21
C MET A 56 -13.92 13.62 -9.10
N ALA A 57 -13.60 12.99 -10.22
CA ALA A 57 -14.58 12.29 -11.05
C ALA A 57 -15.20 11.09 -10.29
N SER A 58 -16.51 10.89 -10.46
CA SER A 58 -17.28 9.76 -9.91
C SER A 58 -17.70 8.81 -11.02
N GLY A 59 -16.74 8.02 -11.51
CA GLY A 59 -16.94 7.17 -12.68
C GLY A 59 -18.07 6.15 -12.53
N LYS A 60 -18.61 5.73 -13.67
CA LYS A 60 -19.58 4.64 -13.82
C LYS A 60 -19.04 3.58 -14.79
N ILE A 61 -19.85 2.56 -15.07
CA ILE A 61 -19.49 1.45 -15.97
C ILE A 61 -19.03 1.96 -17.34
N ALA A 62 -19.70 2.97 -17.90
CA ALA A 62 -19.31 3.54 -19.20
C ALA A 62 -17.92 4.20 -19.18
N ASP A 63 -17.50 4.77 -18.05
CA ASP A 63 -16.15 5.31 -17.88
C ASP A 63 -15.11 4.19 -17.79
N VAL A 64 -15.46 3.07 -17.16
CA VAL A 64 -14.61 1.86 -17.13
C VAL A 64 -14.33 1.38 -18.55
N ASP A 65 -15.38 1.22 -19.37
CA ASP A 65 -15.25 0.79 -20.76
C ASP A 65 -14.34 1.74 -21.56
N ARG A 66 -14.53 3.05 -21.38
CA ARG A 66 -13.72 4.08 -22.03
C ARG A 66 -12.25 4.01 -21.62
N VAL A 67 -11.97 3.91 -20.33
CA VAL A 67 -10.60 3.91 -19.80
C VAL A 67 -9.87 2.61 -20.15
N VAL A 68 -10.53 1.45 -20.00
CA VAL A 68 -9.96 0.16 -20.41
C VAL A 68 -9.78 0.10 -21.93
N GLY A 69 -10.68 0.71 -22.70
CA GLY A 69 -10.57 0.86 -24.15
C GLY A 69 -9.28 1.58 -24.58
N SER A 70 -8.94 2.69 -23.91
CA SER A 70 -7.67 3.40 -24.15
C SER A 70 -6.45 2.51 -23.86
N ALA A 71 -6.43 1.85 -22.68
CA ALA A 71 -5.38 0.91 -22.31
C ALA A 71 -5.19 -0.22 -23.32
N ARG A 72 -6.30 -0.80 -23.79
CA ARG A 72 -6.32 -1.88 -24.76
C ARG A 72 -5.82 -1.42 -26.13
N ALA A 73 -6.23 -0.25 -26.60
CA ALA A 73 -5.85 0.26 -27.91
C ALA A 73 -4.33 0.39 -28.03
N VAL A 74 -3.67 0.94 -27.00
CA VAL A 74 -2.21 1.11 -26.94
C VAL A 74 -1.49 -0.22 -26.78
N TYR A 75 -2.05 -1.15 -26.01
CA TYR A 75 -1.47 -2.48 -25.90
C TYR A 75 -1.51 -3.19 -27.26
N GLU A 76 -2.65 -3.20 -27.95
CA GLU A 76 -2.80 -3.97 -29.20
C GLU A 76 -2.05 -3.38 -30.38
N ASN A 77 -2.01 -2.06 -30.52
CA ASN A 77 -1.26 -1.43 -31.60
C ASN A 77 0.26 -1.60 -31.44
N GLY A 78 0.72 -2.06 -30.27
CA GLY A 78 2.12 -2.40 -30.05
C GLY A 78 3.02 -1.24 -29.66
N THR A 79 2.50 -0.01 -29.58
CA THR A 79 3.30 1.22 -29.39
C THR A 79 4.17 1.13 -28.15
N TRP A 80 3.63 0.61 -27.05
CA TRP A 80 4.38 0.42 -25.80
C TRP A 80 5.03 -0.97 -25.70
N ARG A 81 4.26 -2.05 -25.92
CA ARG A 81 4.77 -3.43 -25.71
C ARG A 81 5.94 -3.79 -26.62
N ASN A 82 5.97 -3.27 -27.86
CA ASN A 82 7.02 -3.54 -28.85
C ASN A 82 8.13 -2.48 -28.88
N MET A 83 8.05 -1.43 -28.05
CA MET A 83 9.10 -0.43 -27.93
C MET A 83 10.43 -1.10 -27.58
N ALA A 84 11.52 -0.66 -28.22
CA ALA A 84 12.84 -1.23 -27.97
C ALA A 84 13.17 -1.16 -26.47
N PRO A 85 13.75 -2.22 -25.86
CA PRO A 85 13.96 -2.26 -24.41
C PRO A 85 14.67 -1.03 -23.85
N LEU A 86 15.80 -0.62 -24.42
CA LEU A 86 16.56 0.57 -23.96
C LEU A 86 15.79 1.88 -24.12
N GLU A 87 14.92 1.96 -25.12
CA GLU A 87 14.06 3.12 -25.33
C GLU A 87 12.96 3.19 -24.25
N LYS A 88 12.45 2.03 -23.81
CA LYS A 88 11.52 1.90 -22.70
C LYS A 88 12.19 2.25 -21.36
N GLU A 89 13.41 1.78 -21.13
CA GLU A 89 14.20 2.14 -19.93
C GLU A 89 14.41 3.64 -19.84
N ALA A 90 14.81 4.30 -20.93
CA ALA A 90 15.04 5.74 -20.94
C ALA A 90 13.79 6.54 -20.51
N ARG A 91 12.60 6.15 -20.96
CA ARG A 91 11.33 6.79 -20.56
C ARG A 91 10.97 6.52 -19.11
N LEU A 92 11.20 5.31 -18.61
CA LEU A 92 10.93 4.99 -17.20
C LEU A 92 11.93 5.65 -16.24
N HIS A 93 13.19 5.82 -16.66
CA HIS A 93 14.16 6.62 -15.92
C HIS A 93 13.80 8.11 -15.93
N GLU A 94 13.31 8.64 -17.05
CA GLU A 94 12.76 10.00 -17.09
C GLU A 94 11.53 10.14 -16.19
N PHE A 95 10.68 9.13 -16.12
CA PHE A 95 9.55 9.11 -15.20
C PHE A 95 10.00 9.14 -13.73
N ALA A 96 11.00 8.33 -13.36
CA ALA A 96 11.62 8.38 -12.03
C ALA A 96 12.18 9.77 -11.70
N ARG A 97 12.86 10.40 -12.67
CA ARG A 97 13.41 11.76 -12.54
C ARG A 97 12.30 12.80 -12.33
N LEU A 98 11.19 12.70 -13.06
CA LEU A 98 10.06 13.62 -12.89
C LEU A 98 9.36 13.45 -11.54
N ILE A 99 9.24 12.22 -11.03
CA ILE A 99 8.74 11.98 -9.67
C ILE A 99 9.66 12.64 -8.64
N ASP A 100 10.97 12.48 -8.81
CA ASP A 100 12.00 13.11 -7.96
C ASP A 100 11.90 14.64 -7.94
N GLU A 101 11.66 15.26 -9.10
CA GLU A 101 11.45 16.71 -9.23
C GLU A 101 10.15 17.20 -8.57
N HIS A 102 9.14 16.34 -8.43
CA HIS A 102 7.80 16.70 -7.93
C HIS A 102 7.51 16.14 -6.53
N ARG A 103 8.51 15.61 -5.81
CA ARG A 103 8.37 15.04 -4.45
C ARG A 103 7.61 15.95 -3.49
N GLU A 104 7.88 17.25 -3.53
CA GLU A 104 7.21 18.22 -2.66
C GLU A 104 5.70 18.17 -2.84
N ILE A 105 5.23 18.14 -4.10
CA ILE A 105 3.81 18.05 -4.45
C ILE A 105 3.26 16.69 -4.06
N PHE A 106 3.96 15.58 -4.35
CA PHE A 106 3.55 14.24 -3.94
C PHE A 106 3.31 14.14 -2.42
N GLY A 107 4.27 14.59 -1.62
CA GLY A 107 4.14 14.57 -0.16
C GLY A 107 3.06 15.49 0.37
N ASP A 108 2.86 16.66 -0.23
CA ASP A 108 1.78 17.57 0.14
C ASP A 108 0.40 16.99 -0.19
N LEU A 109 0.25 16.33 -1.35
CA LEU A 109 -1.00 15.66 -1.73
C LEU A 109 -1.32 14.50 -0.78
N ASP A 110 -0.35 13.61 -0.54
CA ASP A 110 -0.52 12.49 0.38
C ASP A 110 -0.87 12.98 1.78
N ALA A 111 -0.21 14.04 2.28
CA ALA A 111 -0.58 14.61 3.57
C ALA A 111 -2.02 15.13 3.58
N LEU A 112 -2.39 15.85 2.53
CA LEU A 112 -3.67 16.54 2.44
C LEU A 112 -4.88 15.59 2.31
N ASP A 113 -4.82 14.53 1.49
CA ASP A 113 -5.98 13.63 1.29
C ASP A 113 -5.93 12.32 2.09
N SER A 114 -4.74 11.84 2.48
CA SER A 114 -4.61 10.60 3.27
C SER A 114 -4.51 10.83 4.78
N GLY A 115 -4.16 12.05 5.21
CA GLY A 115 -3.95 12.36 6.62
C GLY A 115 -2.59 11.89 7.15
N LEU A 116 -1.67 11.45 6.30
CA LEU A 116 -0.28 11.17 6.70
C LEU A 116 0.43 12.48 7.09
N LEU A 117 1.30 12.41 8.10
CA LEU A 117 2.14 13.57 8.40
C LEU A 117 3.04 13.92 7.23
N ARG A 118 3.18 15.22 6.93
CA ARG A 118 4.06 15.66 5.84
C ARG A 118 5.52 15.24 6.05
N SER A 119 5.96 15.09 7.30
CA SER A 119 7.27 14.55 7.65
C SER A 119 7.40 13.05 7.35
N TYR A 120 6.30 12.29 7.50
CA TYR A 120 6.25 10.85 7.23
C TYR A 120 6.19 10.56 5.72
N THR A 121 5.50 11.38 4.91
CA THR A 121 5.36 11.16 3.46
C THR A 121 6.72 11.13 2.75
N LYS A 122 7.75 11.77 3.31
CA LYS A 122 9.11 11.75 2.75
C LYS A 122 9.62 10.32 2.51
N PHE A 123 9.30 9.39 3.40
CA PHE A 123 9.64 7.99 3.22
C PHE A 123 8.98 7.38 1.97
N LEU A 124 7.72 7.72 1.70
CA LEU A 124 6.99 7.26 0.52
C LEU A 124 7.53 7.89 -0.77
N GLU A 125 7.91 9.18 -0.71
CA GLU A 125 8.57 9.89 -1.80
C GLU A 125 9.91 9.22 -2.16
N ASP A 126 10.76 8.96 -1.16
CA ASP A 126 12.06 8.29 -1.31
C ASP A 126 11.89 6.89 -1.91
N PHE A 127 10.99 6.10 -1.35
CA PHE A 127 10.68 4.76 -1.86
C PHE A 127 10.12 4.80 -3.29
N GLY A 128 9.22 5.73 -3.60
CA GLY A 128 8.60 5.87 -4.92
C GLY A 128 9.62 6.14 -6.03
N VAL A 129 10.59 7.02 -5.76
CA VAL A 129 11.68 7.32 -6.71
C VAL A 129 12.60 6.12 -6.88
N ASP A 130 13.09 5.55 -5.78
CA ASP A 130 14.02 4.42 -5.82
C ASP A 130 13.38 3.20 -6.49
N ALA A 131 12.12 2.92 -6.20
CA ALA A 131 11.40 1.80 -6.80
C ALA A 131 11.12 2.03 -8.29
N THR A 132 10.76 3.25 -8.70
CA THR A 132 10.59 3.56 -10.12
C THR A 132 11.91 3.40 -10.87
N ALA A 133 13.01 3.89 -10.30
CA ALA A 133 14.35 3.74 -10.88
C ALA A 133 14.79 2.27 -10.95
N TYR A 134 14.48 1.47 -9.92
CA TYR A 134 14.72 0.03 -9.94
C TYR A 134 13.95 -0.66 -11.08
N PHE A 135 12.64 -0.39 -11.19
CA PHE A 135 11.81 -0.98 -12.23
C PHE A 135 12.13 -0.49 -13.64
N ALA A 136 12.61 0.74 -13.78
CA ALA A 136 13.08 1.30 -15.05
C ALA A 136 14.25 0.49 -15.67
N GLY A 137 15.03 -0.23 -14.86
CA GLY A 137 16.12 -1.07 -15.31
C GLY A 137 15.73 -2.48 -15.76
N TRP A 138 14.47 -2.89 -15.63
CA TRP A 138 14.03 -4.25 -15.99
C TRP A 138 13.77 -4.52 -17.47
N PRO A 139 13.31 -3.57 -18.32
CA PRO A 139 12.98 -3.84 -19.72
C PRO A 139 14.07 -4.58 -20.51
N SER A 140 15.36 -4.25 -20.33
CA SER A 140 16.48 -4.92 -21.01
C SER A 140 16.88 -6.27 -20.39
N LYS A 141 16.30 -6.61 -19.23
CA LYS A 141 16.66 -7.77 -18.40
C LYS A 141 15.56 -8.84 -18.36
N LEU A 142 14.47 -8.64 -19.10
CA LEU A 142 13.40 -9.64 -19.26
C LEU A 142 13.89 -10.80 -20.12
N HIS A 143 14.45 -11.83 -19.47
CA HIS A 143 14.97 -13.01 -20.14
C HIS A 143 13.99 -14.19 -20.11
N GLY A 144 14.09 -15.03 -21.14
CA GLY A 144 13.45 -16.33 -21.22
C GLY A 144 14.36 -17.47 -20.77
N SER A 145 14.03 -18.70 -21.14
CA SER A 145 14.89 -19.87 -20.97
C SER A 145 14.89 -20.74 -22.22
N ILE A 146 15.90 -21.61 -22.36
CA ILE A 146 16.01 -22.62 -23.41
C ILE A 146 16.12 -23.98 -22.71
N PRO A 147 14.99 -24.65 -22.44
CA PRO A 147 15.01 -25.92 -21.73
C PRO A 147 15.58 -27.04 -22.63
N PRO A 148 16.30 -28.01 -22.05
CA PRO A 148 16.78 -29.17 -22.81
C PRO A 148 15.61 -30.10 -23.17
N VAL A 149 15.59 -30.55 -24.43
CA VAL A 149 14.60 -31.51 -24.97
C VAL A 149 15.31 -32.53 -25.88
N PRO A 150 14.66 -33.67 -26.23
CA PRO A 150 15.23 -34.61 -27.21
C PRO A 150 15.63 -33.94 -28.53
N ALA A 151 16.59 -34.55 -29.23
CA ALA A 151 17.11 -34.04 -30.50
C ALA A 151 16.01 -33.87 -31.57
N GLY A 152 16.20 -32.90 -32.48
CA GLY A 152 15.25 -32.59 -33.55
C GLY A 152 14.17 -31.56 -33.19
N MET A 153 14.25 -30.95 -32.01
CA MET A 153 13.36 -29.88 -31.57
C MET A 153 14.15 -28.73 -30.95
N ASN A 154 13.83 -27.50 -31.35
CA ASN A 154 14.32 -26.29 -30.70
C ASN A 154 13.20 -25.70 -29.84
N VAL A 155 13.45 -25.52 -28.55
CA VAL A 155 12.45 -24.99 -27.60
C VAL A 155 12.97 -23.73 -26.94
N GLN A 156 12.12 -22.71 -26.88
CA GLN A 156 12.36 -21.48 -26.14
C GLN A 156 11.15 -21.16 -25.28
N GLN A 157 11.38 -20.70 -24.07
CA GLN A 157 10.37 -20.11 -23.20
C GLN A 157 10.59 -18.60 -23.17
N ARG A 158 9.56 -17.83 -23.49
CA ARG A 158 9.60 -16.36 -23.50
C ARG A 158 8.70 -15.82 -22.40
N ARG A 159 9.15 -14.78 -21.70
CA ARG A 159 8.29 -13.95 -20.85
C ARG A 159 7.62 -12.91 -21.73
N VAL A 160 6.29 -12.90 -21.75
CA VAL A 160 5.50 -11.91 -22.50
C VAL A 160 4.58 -11.15 -21.53
N PRO A 161 4.26 -9.88 -21.79
CA PRO A 161 3.29 -9.15 -20.98
C PRO A 161 1.94 -9.87 -20.92
N ARG A 162 1.20 -9.63 -19.84
CA ARG A 162 -0.18 -10.12 -19.68
C ARG A 162 -1.16 -9.34 -20.53
N GLY A 163 -1.02 -8.01 -20.56
CA GLY A 163 -1.81 -7.10 -21.36
C GLY A 163 -2.23 -5.86 -20.61
N VAL A 164 -3.54 -5.68 -20.40
CA VAL A 164 -4.09 -4.59 -19.58
C VAL A 164 -4.19 -5.06 -18.13
N VAL A 165 -3.43 -4.40 -17.25
CA VAL A 165 -3.41 -4.67 -15.81
C VAL A 165 -4.29 -3.65 -15.08
N ALA A 166 -5.30 -4.14 -14.37
CA ALA A 166 -6.06 -3.35 -13.41
C ALA A 166 -5.28 -3.28 -12.09
N LEU A 167 -4.80 -2.09 -11.74
CA LEU A 167 -4.11 -1.83 -10.47
C LEU A 167 -5.08 -1.11 -9.53
N ILE A 168 -5.55 -1.81 -8.50
CA ILE A 168 -6.54 -1.30 -7.53
C ILE A 168 -5.86 -1.19 -6.17
N VAL A 169 -5.77 0.02 -5.62
CA VAL A 169 -4.90 0.33 -4.46
C VAL A 169 -5.65 1.03 -3.33
N PRO A 170 -5.19 0.89 -2.07
CA PRO A 170 -5.76 1.57 -0.91
C PRO A 170 -5.24 3.01 -0.81
N TRP A 171 -5.67 3.70 0.24
CA TRP A 171 -5.40 5.10 0.51
C TRP A 171 -4.18 5.37 1.41
N ASN A 172 -3.59 4.36 2.02
CA ASN A 172 -2.61 4.54 3.11
C ASN A 172 -1.16 4.76 2.66
N GLY A 173 -0.89 4.72 1.36
CA GLY A 173 0.42 5.08 0.80
C GLY A 173 0.33 5.44 -0.68
N PRO A 174 -0.40 6.52 -1.05
CA PRO A 174 -0.72 6.80 -2.45
C PRO A 174 0.51 7.02 -3.33
N THR A 175 1.54 7.73 -2.86
CA THR A 175 2.77 7.94 -3.66
C THR A 175 3.54 6.64 -3.93
N ALA A 176 3.59 5.70 -2.98
CA ALA A 176 4.31 4.44 -3.15
C ALA A 176 3.73 3.56 -4.28
N VAL A 177 2.48 3.80 -4.69
CA VAL A 177 1.81 3.09 -5.79
C VAL A 177 2.58 3.22 -7.12
N VAL A 178 3.38 4.27 -7.28
CA VAL A 178 4.15 4.50 -8.50
C VAL A 178 5.13 3.37 -8.79
N ALA A 179 5.61 2.68 -7.75
CA ALA A 179 6.43 1.47 -7.89
C ALA A 179 5.70 0.37 -8.67
N PHE A 180 4.43 0.12 -8.36
CA PHE A 180 3.64 -0.91 -9.02
C PHE A 180 3.37 -0.54 -10.48
N ALA A 181 3.00 0.72 -10.74
CA ALA A 181 2.79 1.22 -12.09
C ALA A 181 4.07 1.12 -12.93
N ALA A 182 5.23 1.47 -12.36
CA ALA A 182 6.53 1.36 -13.02
C ALA A 182 6.85 -0.08 -13.41
N ALA A 183 6.63 -1.06 -12.53
CA ALA A 183 6.84 -2.48 -12.84
C ALA A 183 5.90 -3.00 -13.95
N ILE A 184 4.62 -2.61 -13.91
CA ILE A 184 3.62 -2.94 -14.95
C ILE A 184 4.07 -2.40 -16.30
N LEU A 185 4.48 -1.14 -16.35
CA LEU A 185 4.97 -0.50 -17.57
C LEU A 185 6.29 -1.13 -18.05
N ALA A 186 7.22 -1.45 -17.15
CA ALA A 186 8.52 -2.07 -17.47
C ALA A 186 8.37 -3.40 -18.20
N THR A 187 7.36 -4.19 -17.84
CA THR A 187 7.03 -5.47 -18.47
C THR A 187 6.31 -5.34 -19.80
N GLY A 188 5.97 -4.12 -20.23
CA GLY A 188 5.29 -3.83 -21.49
C GLY A 188 3.77 -3.98 -21.44
N ASN A 189 3.18 -4.06 -20.24
CA ASN A 189 1.74 -4.01 -20.04
C ASN A 189 1.22 -2.56 -20.14
N SER A 190 -0.08 -2.39 -20.36
CA SER A 190 -0.78 -1.12 -20.07
C SER A 190 -1.37 -1.19 -18.65
N VAL A 191 -1.44 -0.05 -17.96
CA VAL A 191 -2.03 0.04 -16.61
C VAL A 191 -3.33 0.87 -16.61
N VAL A 192 -4.31 0.37 -15.87
CA VAL A 192 -5.49 1.13 -15.43
C VAL A 192 -5.41 1.19 -13.90
N LEU A 193 -4.96 2.33 -13.39
CA LEU A 193 -4.88 2.60 -11.96
C LEU A 193 -6.23 3.09 -11.43
N LYS A 194 -6.83 2.34 -10.51
CA LYS A 194 -7.95 2.78 -9.69
C LYS A 194 -7.44 3.08 -8.28
N ALA A 195 -7.27 4.36 -7.98
CA ALA A 195 -6.95 4.82 -6.63
C ALA A 195 -8.17 4.69 -5.70
N ALA A 196 -7.92 4.69 -4.39
CA ALA A 196 -8.98 4.81 -3.40
C ALA A 196 -9.67 6.17 -3.52
N GLU A 197 -10.99 6.20 -3.31
CA GLU A 197 -11.80 7.42 -3.37
C GLU A 197 -11.40 8.48 -2.33
N ASN A 198 -10.70 8.09 -1.27
CA ASN A 198 -10.17 9.01 -0.29
C ASN A 198 -8.94 9.78 -0.79
N THR A 199 -8.12 9.17 -1.64
CA THR A 199 -6.79 9.71 -2.03
C THR A 199 -6.59 9.72 -3.54
N PRO A 200 -7.45 10.43 -4.31
CA PRO A 200 -7.43 10.37 -5.76
C PRO A 200 -6.34 11.23 -6.39
N MET A 201 -5.76 12.18 -5.64
CA MET A 201 -5.02 13.30 -6.23
C MET A 201 -3.68 12.85 -6.81
N THR A 202 -2.96 12.06 -6.05
CA THR A 202 -1.62 11.58 -6.40
C THR A 202 -1.61 10.74 -7.69
N ALA A 203 -2.67 9.93 -7.93
CA ALA A 203 -2.77 9.11 -9.13
C ALA A 203 -2.82 9.93 -10.43
N VAL A 204 -3.52 11.08 -10.41
CA VAL A 204 -3.60 11.98 -11.57
C VAL A 204 -2.23 12.58 -11.87
N LEU A 205 -1.52 13.07 -10.85
CA LEU A 205 -0.16 13.60 -11.02
C LEU A 205 0.78 12.56 -11.62
N MET A 206 0.76 11.31 -11.15
CA MET A 206 1.57 10.23 -11.72
C MET A 206 1.33 10.05 -13.22
N ALA A 207 0.07 10.06 -13.66
CA ALA A 207 -0.26 9.85 -15.05
C ALA A 207 0.11 11.06 -15.94
N GLU A 208 -0.02 12.28 -15.43
CA GLU A 208 0.47 13.50 -16.10
C GLU A 208 1.99 13.43 -16.33
N LEU A 209 2.74 13.05 -15.28
CA LEU A 209 4.19 12.90 -15.36
C LEU A 209 4.61 11.72 -16.26
N ALA A 210 3.84 10.64 -16.31
CA ALA A 210 4.09 9.53 -17.22
C ALA A 210 4.04 9.99 -18.69
N VAL A 211 3.02 10.78 -19.05
CA VAL A 211 2.91 11.38 -20.39
C VAL A 211 4.09 12.32 -20.66
N GLN A 212 4.45 13.16 -19.69
CA GLN A 212 5.60 14.06 -19.81
C GLN A 212 6.93 13.29 -20.00
N ALA A 213 7.08 12.11 -19.39
CA ALA A 213 8.22 11.22 -19.57
C ALA A 213 8.27 10.55 -20.96
N GLY A 214 7.27 10.78 -21.80
CA GLY A 214 7.16 10.18 -23.13
C GLY A 214 6.59 8.75 -23.11
N ILE A 215 6.02 8.29 -21.99
CA ILE A 215 5.22 7.07 -21.97
C ILE A 215 3.98 7.32 -22.84
N PRO A 216 3.65 6.44 -23.81
CA PRO A 216 2.56 6.69 -24.74
C PRO A 216 1.22 6.94 -24.03
N ALA A 217 0.49 7.95 -24.51
CA ALA A 217 -0.89 8.20 -24.13
C ALA A 217 -1.70 6.90 -24.16
N GLY A 218 -2.36 6.56 -23.05
CA GLY A 218 -3.13 5.33 -22.86
C GLY A 218 -2.33 4.11 -22.36
N ALA A 219 -1.00 4.16 -22.24
CA ALA A 219 -0.25 3.10 -21.55
C ALA A 219 -0.40 3.19 -20.02
N PHE A 220 -0.59 4.39 -19.48
CA PHE A 220 -0.98 4.64 -18.09
C PHE A 220 -2.29 5.43 -18.09
N ASN A 221 -3.34 4.82 -17.56
CA ASN A 221 -4.63 5.46 -17.34
C ASN A 221 -5.01 5.49 -15.86
N VAL A 222 -5.82 6.47 -15.48
CA VAL A 222 -6.38 6.62 -14.14
C VAL A 222 -7.89 6.57 -14.22
N LEU A 223 -8.48 5.73 -13.37
CA LEU A 223 -9.91 5.53 -13.28
C LEU A 223 -10.36 5.87 -11.85
N GLN A 224 -11.29 6.82 -11.75
CA GLN A 224 -11.73 7.40 -10.50
C GLN A 224 -13.14 6.89 -10.13
N GLY A 225 -13.44 6.83 -8.84
CA GLY A 225 -14.76 6.47 -8.33
C GLY A 225 -14.73 5.34 -7.30
N THR A 226 -15.88 5.04 -6.70
CA THR A 226 -15.96 4.15 -5.53
C THR A 226 -15.64 2.70 -5.86
N GLY A 227 -15.19 1.94 -4.85
CA GLY A 227 -14.96 0.49 -4.95
C GLY A 227 -16.18 -0.27 -5.49
N ALA A 228 -17.35 -0.02 -4.91
CA ALA A 228 -18.59 -0.72 -5.22
C ALA A 228 -19.06 -0.57 -6.69
N ASN A 229 -18.83 0.61 -7.29
CA ASN A 229 -19.25 0.89 -8.67
C ASN A 229 -18.13 0.55 -9.66
N VAL A 230 -17.03 1.30 -9.57
CA VAL A 230 -15.97 1.30 -10.57
C VAL A 230 -15.00 0.14 -10.35
N GLY A 231 -14.71 -0.20 -9.09
CA GLY A 231 -13.82 -1.32 -8.76
C GLY A 231 -14.39 -2.65 -9.24
N THR A 232 -15.65 -2.94 -8.90
CA THR A 232 -16.35 -4.15 -9.36
C THR A 232 -16.40 -4.22 -10.89
N ALA A 233 -16.80 -3.14 -11.55
CA ALA A 233 -16.90 -3.10 -13.01
C ALA A 233 -15.54 -3.34 -13.69
N LEU A 234 -14.45 -2.76 -13.17
CA LEU A 234 -13.10 -2.95 -13.70
C LEU A 234 -12.62 -4.41 -13.60
N VAL A 235 -12.91 -5.06 -12.47
CA VAL A 235 -12.57 -6.47 -12.23
C VAL A 235 -13.31 -7.41 -13.16
N GLU A 236 -14.59 -7.13 -13.43
CA GLU A 236 -15.43 -7.96 -14.32
C GLU A 236 -15.28 -7.61 -15.80
N HIS A 237 -14.54 -6.54 -16.13
CA HIS A 237 -14.44 -6.06 -17.49
C HIS A 237 -13.64 -7.03 -18.38
N PRO A 238 -14.16 -7.48 -19.54
CA PRO A 238 -13.51 -8.49 -20.38
C PRO A 238 -12.20 -8.01 -21.02
N GLY A 239 -11.95 -6.71 -21.00
CA GLY A 239 -10.68 -6.10 -21.42
C GLY A 239 -9.58 -6.11 -20.37
N THR A 240 -9.80 -6.64 -19.17
CA THR A 240 -8.81 -6.74 -18.08
C THR A 240 -8.13 -8.10 -18.10
N ASP A 241 -6.81 -8.14 -18.32
CA ASP A 241 -6.04 -9.39 -18.46
C ASP A 241 -5.39 -9.85 -17.14
N TYR A 242 -5.22 -8.94 -16.19
CA TYR A 242 -4.65 -9.22 -14.87
C TYR A 242 -5.12 -8.20 -13.85
N ILE A 243 -5.33 -8.63 -12.61
CA ILE A 243 -5.74 -7.75 -11.52
C ILE A 243 -4.67 -7.78 -10.44
N MET A 244 -4.18 -6.61 -10.05
CA MET A 244 -3.40 -6.42 -8.83
C MET A 244 -4.26 -5.63 -7.86
N PHE A 245 -4.56 -6.22 -6.71
CA PHE A 245 -5.35 -5.58 -5.68
C PHE A 245 -4.61 -5.54 -4.35
N THR A 246 -4.56 -4.36 -3.76
CA THR A 246 -4.16 -4.16 -2.38
C THR A 246 -5.33 -3.62 -1.57
N GLY A 247 -5.61 -4.20 -0.39
CA GLY A 247 -6.70 -3.74 0.48
C GLY A 247 -7.21 -4.78 1.47
N SER A 248 -8.48 -4.68 1.88
CA SER A 248 -9.02 -5.58 2.90
C SER A 248 -9.22 -7.01 2.38
N ALA A 249 -9.09 -8.00 3.26
CA ALA A 249 -9.32 -9.40 2.90
C ALA A 249 -10.77 -9.67 2.44
N ALA A 250 -11.74 -8.94 2.99
CA ALA A 250 -13.14 -9.02 2.56
C ALA A 250 -13.30 -8.58 1.09
N THR A 251 -12.70 -7.45 0.71
CA THR A 251 -12.72 -6.97 -0.68
C THR A 251 -11.90 -7.89 -1.60
N GLY A 252 -10.75 -8.41 -1.14
CA GLY A 252 -9.95 -9.37 -1.91
C GLY A 252 -10.74 -10.62 -2.30
N ARG A 253 -11.53 -11.18 -1.37
CA ARG A 253 -12.44 -12.30 -1.65
C ARG A 253 -13.53 -11.94 -2.67
N ALA A 254 -14.10 -10.74 -2.57
CA ALA A 254 -15.09 -10.26 -3.52
C ALA A 254 -14.49 -10.11 -4.93
N ILE A 255 -13.28 -9.57 -5.03
CA ILE A 255 -12.55 -9.44 -6.30
C ILE A 255 -12.24 -10.81 -6.91
N GLN A 256 -11.73 -11.75 -6.12
CA GLN A 256 -11.46 -13.10 -6.62
C GLN A 256 -12.73 -13.79 -7.11
N THR A 257 -13.84 -13.61 -6.41
CA THR A 257 -15.16 -14.14 -6.82
C THR A 257 -15.63 -13.54 -8.14
N ALA A 258 -15.47 -12.23 -8.31
CA ALA A 258 -15.83 -11.52 -9.54
C ALA A 258 -14.93 -11.93 -10.72
N ALA A 259 -13.61 -11.98 -10.51
CA ALA A 259 -12.62 -12.37 -11.52
C ALA A 259 -12.79 -13.81 -12.02
N ALA A 260 -13.38 -14.69 -11.21
CA ALA A 260 -13.70 -16.05 -11.63
C ALA A 260 -14.68 -16.12 -12.82
N LYS A 261 -15.50 -15.08 -13.03
CA LYS A 261 -16.44 -15.00 -14.18
C LYS A 261 -15.72 -14.89 -15.52
N THR A 262 -14.55 -14.26 -15.54
CA THR A 262 -13.71 -14.03 -16.73
C THR A 262 -12.44 -14.87 -16.73
N LEU A 263 -12.19 -15.64 -15.66
CA LEU A 263 -10.93 -16.35 -15.41
C LEU A 263 -9.71 -15.41 -15.41
N THR A 264 -9.91 -14.14 -15.06
CA THR A 264 -8.82 -13.16 -14.97
C THR A 264 -7.95 -13.50 -13.76
N PRO A 265 -6.62 -13.72 -13.93
CA PRO A 265 -5.75 -13.99 -12.80
C PRO A 265 -5.61 -12.75 -11.90
N VAL A 266 -5.46 -12.98 -10.60
CA VAL A 266 -5.43 -11.94 -9.56
C VAL A 266 -4.19 -12.12 -8.70
N ALA A 267 -3.52 -11.02 -8.33
CA ALA A 267 -2.62 -10.96 -7.18
C ALA A 267 -3.28 -10.13 -6.07
N LEU A 268 -3.21 -10.64 -4.84
CA LEU A 268 -3.84 -10.05 -3.67
C LEU A 268 -2.78 -9.72 -2.62
N GLU A 269 -2.68 -8.45 -2.25
CA GLU A 269 -1.90 -7.96 -1.11
C GLU A 269 -2.87 -7.45 -0.04
N LEU A 270 -3.13 -8.27 0.97
CA LEU A 270 -4.24 -8.02 1.90
C LEU A 270 -3.75 -7.58 3.28
N GLY A 271 -4.71 -7.35 4.18
CA GLY A 271 -4.46 -6.96 5.56
C GLY A 271 -3.63 -7.95 6.36
N GLY A 272 -3.22 -7.49 7.53
CA GLY A 272 -2.36 -8.24 8.45
C GLY A 272 -2.70 -8.03 9.91
N LYS A 273 -2.12 -8.90 10.74
CA LYS A 273 -2.10 -8.77 12.19
C LYS A 273 -0.73 -9.21 12.72
N SER A 274 0.29 -8.55 12.18
CA SER A 274 1.69 -8.95 12.29
C SER A 274 2.13 -9.04 13.76
N PRO A 275 2.70 -10.16 14.20
CA PRO A 275 3.27 -10.27 15.53
C PRO A 275 4.63 -9.56 15.58
N PHE A 276 4.85 -8.80 16.66
CA PHE A 276 6.12 -8.23 17.08
C PHE A 276 6.56 -9.01 18.32
N ILE A 277 7.47 -9.97 18.14
CA ILE A 277 7.81 -10.99 19.13
C ILE A 277 9.08 -10.58 19.87
N VAL A 278 9.01 -10.48 21.19
CA VAL A 278 10.08 -9.96 22.05
C VAL A 278 10.46 -10.99 23.11
N PHE A 279 11.72 -11.42 23.06
CA PHE A 279 12.32 -12.26 24.09
C PHE A 279 13.03 -11.41 25.16
N ASP A 280 13.34 -12.03 26.30
CA ASP A 280 13.90 -11.36 27.49
C ASP A 280 15.39 -10.97 27.39
N ASP A 281 16.02 -11.23 26.25
CA ASP A 281 17.43 -10.95 25.99
C ASP A 281 17.66 -9.67 25.20
N VAL A 282 16.65 -8.80 25.08
CA VAL A 282 16.70 -7.53 24.36
C VAL A 282 16.97 -6.33 25.26
N ASP A 283 17.35 -5.20 24.66
CA ASP A 283 17.24 -3.90 25.33
C ASP A 283 15.76 -3.47 25.35
N ILE A 284 15.18 -3.34 26.54
CA ILE A 284 13.75 -3.07 26.70
C ILE A 284 13.39 -1.67 26.20
N ALA A 285 14.24 -0.65 26.43
CA ALA A 285 13.93 0.72 26.05
C ALA A 285 13.99 0.91 24.52
N GLU A 286 15.02 0.36 23.88
CA GLU A 286 15.14 0.35 22.42
C GLU A 286 14.00 -0.44 21.78
N THR A 287 13.68 -1.62 22.32
CA THR A 287 12.62 -2.48 21.78
C THR A 287 11.24 -1.87 21.98
N ALA A 288 10.97 -1.20 23.11
CA ALA A 288 9.73 -0.46 23.32
C ALA A 288 9.55 0.65 22.29
N THR A 289 10.61 1.41 22.00
CA THR A 289 10.60 2.47 20.99
C THR A 289 10.37 1.91 19.59
N ALA A 290 11.00 0.78 19.26
CA ALA A 290 10.77 0.11 17.99
C ALA A 290 9.31 -0.38 17.88
N ALA A 291 8.80 -1.06 18.90
CA ALA A 291 7.44 -1.59 18.94
C ALA A 291 6.38 -0.51 18.72
N THR A 292 6.48 0.60 19.45
CA THR A 292 5.56 1.74 19.34
C THR A 292 5.64 2.39 17.96
N ALA A 293 6.84 2.60 17.42
CA ALA A 293 7.03 3.18 16.10
C ALA A 293 6.35 2.37 14.98
N THR A 294 6.31 1.03 15.08
CA THR A 294 5.66 0.17 14.05
C THR A 294 4.15 0.36 13.92
N VAL A 295 3.50 0.91 14.96
CA VAL A 295 2.05 1.12 15.02
C VAL A 295 1.72 2.60 14.94
N TRP A 296 2.49 3.49 15.56
CA TRP A 296 2.18 4.92 15.52
C TRP A 296 2.58 5.56 14.18
N GLY A 297 3.60 5.02 13.50
CA GLY A 297 3.92 5.37 12.12
C GLY A 297 2.73 5.14 11.19
N GLY A 298 2.38 6.16 10.38
CA GLY A 298 1.19 6.11 9.53
C GLY A 298 -0.14 5.97 10.30
N GLN A 299 -0.16 6.34 11.58
CA GLN A 299 -1.34 6.27 12.47
C GLN A 299 -1.93 4.86 12.60
N GLY A 300 -1.10 3.82 12.45
CA GLY A 300 -1.51 2.41 12.50
C GLY A 300 -2.28 1.95 11.26
N GLN A 301 -2.35 2.79 10.23
CA GLN A 301 -2.98 2.50 8.95
C GLN A 301 -1.97 1.83 8.01
N VAL A 302 -1.29 0.79 8.49
CA VAL A 302 -0.25 0.07 7.76
C VAL A 302 -0.53 -1.42 7.85
N CYS A 303 -0.66 -2.11 6.71
CA CYS A 303 -1.09 -3.51 6.66
C CYS A 303 -0.16 -4.46 7.43
N ASN A 304 1.14 -4.13 7.50
CA ASN A 304 2.13 -4.92 8.24
C ASN A 304 2.44 -4.40 9.64
N ALA A 305 1.72 -3.42 10.17
CA ALA A 305 1.94 -2.88 11.51
C ALA A 305 2.05 -4.00 12.57
N GLY A 306 3.02 -3.86 13.48
CA GLY A 306 3.29 -4.80 14.58
C GLY A 306 2.25 -4.73 15.68
N THR A 307 0.97 -4.89 15.34
CA THR A 307 -0.16 -4.62 16.23
C THR A 307 -0.37 -5.65 17.33
N ARG A 308 0.32 -6.80 17.27
CA ARG A 308 0.38 -7.80 18.35
C ARG A 308 1.78 -7.85 18.93
N ILE A 309 1.99 -7.23 20.08
CA ILE A 309 3.24 -7.32 20.82
C ILE A 309 3.20 -8.63 21.62
N LEU A 310 3.91 -9.65 21.13
CA LEU A 310 4.09 -10.90 21.87
C LEU A 310 5.34 -10.76 22.71
N VAL A 311 5.23 -10.82 24.03
CA VAL A 311 6.36 -10.54 24.94
C VAL A 311 6.59 -11.68 25.91
N GLN A 312 7.85 -12.05 26.12
CA GLN A 312 8.18 -13.08 27.10
C GLN A 312 7.81 -12.61 28.52
N ARG A 313 7.15 -13.50 29.28
CA ARG A 313 6.51 -13.14 30.56
C ARG A 313 7.45 -12.45 31.55
N SER A 314 8.73 -12.78 31.55
CA SER A 314 9.76 -12.21 32.44
C SER A 314 9.95 -10.69 32.27
N ILE A 315 9.64 -10.12 31.10
CA ILE A 315 9.82 -8.69 30.80
C ILE A 315 8.51 -7.97 30.43
N HIS A 316 7.36 -8.63 30.58
CA HIS A 316 6.05 -8.10 30.16
C HIS A 316 5.76 -6.70 30.75
N ASP A 317 5.76 -6.59 32.08
CA ASP A 317 5.36 -5.34 32.76
C ASP A 317 6.34 -4.20 32.48
N GLU A 318 7.63 -4.50 32.41
CA GLU A 318 8.69 -3.53 32.12
C GLU A 318 8.59 -2.99 30.69
N LEU A 319 8.37 -3.88 29.71
CA LEU A 319 8.17 -3.48 28.32
C LEU A 319 6.88 -2.65 28.15
N VAL A 320 5.78 -3.05 28.78
CA VAL A 320 4.52 -2.29 28.75
C VAL A 320 4.73 -0.88 29.30
N ALA A 321 5.38 -0.74 30.46
CA ALA A 321 5.65 0.57 31.05
C ALA A 321 6.52 1.43 30.14
N ALA A 322 7.57 0.84 29.55
CA ALA A 322 8.44 1.53 28.60
C ALA A 322 7.70 1.98 27.32
N MET A 323 6.79 1.16 26.77
CA MET A 323 5.98 1.52 25.61
C MET A 323 4.99 2.66 25.92
N VAL A 324 4.37 2.64 27.10
CA VAL A 324 3.47 3.71 27.55
C VAL A 324 4.24 5.03 27.68
N GLU A 325 5.42 5.00 28.31
CA GLU A 325 6.25 6.21 28.47
C GLU A 325 6.75 6.73 27.12
N SER A 326 7.33 5.85 26.29
CA SER A 326 7.77 6.18 24.93
C SER A 326 6.66 6.84 24.12
N THR A 327 5.43 6.33 24.22
CA THR A 327 4.26 6.89 23.52
C THR A 327 3.89 8.29 24.04
N LYS A 328 3.86 8.48 25.36
CA LYS A 328 3.54 9.79 25.98
C LYS A 328 4.56 10.87 25.66
N GLU A 329 5.84 10.50 25.58
CA GLU A 329 6.92 11.43 25.27
C GLU A 329 6.95 11.82 23.78
N SER A 330 6.69 10.86 22.90
CA SER A 330 6.91 11.03 21.45
C SER A 330 5.66 11.41 20.66
N ILE A 331 4.45 11.07 21.11
CA ILE A 331 3.23 11.24 20.32
C ILE A 331 2.48 12.54 20.66
N LYS A 332 2.28 13.35 19.63
CA LYS A 332 1.48 14.57 19.61
C LYS A 332 0.54 14.48 18.41
N VAL A 333 -0.73 14.24 18.70
CA VAL A 333 -1.77 14.14 17.67
C VAL A 333 -2.13 15.54 17.20
N GLY A 334 -2.13 15.77 15.89
CA GLY A 334 -2.45 17.08 15.35
C GLY A 334 -2.47 17.14 13.83
N ASN A 335 -2.66 18.35 13.30
CA ASN A 335 -2.73 18.61 11.87
C ASN A 335 -1.44 18.15 11.17
N VAL A 336 -1.59 17.58 9.97
CA VAL A 336 -0.51 16.96 9.19
C VAL A 336 0.61 17.90 8.74
N PHE A 337 0.34 19.21 8.69
CA PHE A 337 1.30 20.25 8.34
C PHE A 337 1.85 21.01 9.56
N ASP A 338 1.37 20.72 10.77
CA ASP A 338 1.94 21.32 11.98
C ASP A 338 3.29 20.64 12.31
N PRO A 339 4.41 21.39 12.35
CA PRO A 339 5.73 20.82 12.60
C PRO A 339 5.88 20.19 13.99
N VAL A 340 4.97 20.42 14.94
CA VAL A 340 5.02 19.76 16.26
C VAL A 340 4.24 18.46 16.31
N SER A 341 3.39 18.17 15.32
CA SER A 341 2.63 16.92 15.24
C SER A 341 3.55 15.75 14.92
N THR A 342 3.34 14.63 15.63
CA THR A 342 4.06 13.37 15.41
C THR A 342 3.11 12.19 15.15
N MET A 343 1.80 12.42 15.20
CA MET A 343 0.78 11.54 14.61
C MET A 343 -0.37 12.36 13.98
N GLY A 344 -0.80 11.99 12.77
CA GLY A 344 -1.90 12.64 12.06
C GLY A 344 -3.30 12.12 12.42
N PRO A 345 -4.34 12.51 11.67
CA PRO A 345 -5.68 11.91 11.73
C PRO A 345 -5.71 10.53 11.04
N LEU A 346 -6.81 9.80 11.27
CA LEU A 346 -7.23 8.69 10.41
C LEU A 346 -7.84 9.26 9.11
N VAL A 347 -7.88 8.46 8.04
CA VAL A 347 -8.25 8.97 6.70
C VAL A 347 -9.70 9.48 6.58
N SER A 348 -10.63 9.01 7.42
CA SER A 348 -12.05 9.33 7.29
C SER A 348 -12.83 9.10 8.58
N GLN A 349 -14.02 9.70 8.68
CA GLN A 349 -14.97 9.44 9.77
C GLN A 349 -15.31 7.95 9.90
N VAL A 350 -15.51 7.24 8.77
CA VAL A 350 -15.82 5.80 8.78
C VAL A 350 -14.68 5.00 9.42
N GLN A 351 -13.43 5.38 9.15
CA GLN A 351 -12.27 4.73 9.76
C GLN A 351 -12.15 5.06 11.25
N LEU A 352 -12.41 6.31 11.64
CA LEU A 352 -12.45 6.72 13.05
C LEU A 352 -13.50 5.94 13.84
N ASP A 353 -14.72 5.85 13.33
CA ASP A 353 -15.82 5.09 13.96
C ASP A 353 -15.47 3.60 14.09
N ARG A 354 -14.82 3.02 13.07
CA ARG A 354 -14.35 1.63 13.10
C ARG A 354 -13.32 1.43 14.22
N VAL A 355 -12.30 2.29 14.30
CA VAL A 355 -11.24 2.19 15.31
C VAL A 355 -11.80 2.35 16.71
N ALA A 356 -12.61 3.39 16.94
CA ALA A 356 -13.28 3.62 18.23
C ALA A 356 -14.15 2.41 18.63
N GLY A 357 -14.86 1.81 17.68
CA GLY A 357 -15.64 0.59 17.90
C GLY A 357 -14.79 -0.61 18.36
N TYR A 358 -13.57 -0.78 17.84
CA TYR A 358 -12.65 -1.83 18.31
C TYR A 358 -12.08 -1.54 19.70
N VAL A 359 -11.83 -0.28 20.04
CA VAL A 359 -11.38 0.10 21.38
C VAL A 359 -12.45 -0.27 22.43
N GLU A 360 -13.70 0.10 22.18
CA GLU A 360 -14.81 -0.25 23.08
C GLU A 360 -15.06 -1.77 23.16
N LEU A 361 -14.88 -2.47 22.03
CA LEU A 361 -14.94 -3.93 22.00
C LEU A 361 -13.83 -4.56 22.87
N GLY A 362 -12.59 -4.08 22.78
CA GLY A 362 -11.48 -4.57 23.58
C GLY A 362 -11.75 -4.47 25.08
N LYS A 363 -12.27 -3.32 25.52
CA LYS A 363 -12.71 -3.09 26.91
C LYS A 363 -13.82 -4.06 27.31
N THR A 364 -14.79 -4.28 26.42
CA THR A 364 -15.93 -5.18 26.67
C THR A 364 -15.52 -6.67 26.74
N GLU A 365 -14.50 -7.08 25.97
CA GLU A 365 -13.94 -8.44 26.00
C GLU A 365 -13.02 -8.70 27.21
N GLY A 366 -12.79 -7.66 28.02
CA GLY A 366 -12.06 -7.71 29.29
C GLY A 366 -10.57 -7.46 29.17
N ALA A 367 -10.11 -6.73 28.14
CA ALA A 367 -8.75 -6.22 28.08
C ALA A 367 -8.62 -4.92 28.90
N ASP A 368 -7.43 -4.70 29.46
CA ASP A 368 -7.09 -3.51 30.25
C ASP A 368 -6.31 -2.51 29.38
N ALA A 369 -6.73 -1.25 29.34
CA ALA A 369 -6.02 -0.20 28.63
C ALA A 369 -4.87 0.35 29.51
N ALA A 370 -3.63 -0.05 29.22
CA ALA A 370 -2.43 0.51 29.85
C ALA A 370 -2.16 1.96 29.38
N LEU A 371 -2.59 2.27 28.15
CA LEU A 371 -2.77 3.62 27.63
C LEU A 371 -4.17 3.68 27.00
N ASP A 372 -5.03 4.55 27.53
CA ASP A 372 -6.44 4.66 27.14
C ASP A 372 -6.69 5.96 26.37
N GLY A 373 -6.13 6.03 25.16
CA GLY A 373 -6.46 7.10 24.21
C GLY A 373 -7.88 6.97 23.66
N GLY A 374 -8.37 8.04 23.02
CA GLY A 374 -9.68 8.03 22.36
C GLY A 374 -9.78 9.05 21.24
N THR A 375 -10.99 9.24 20.73
CA THR A 375 -11.30 10.30 19.77
C THR A 375 -11.08 11.67 20.40
N ILE A 376 -10.41 12.58 19.67
CA ILE A 376 -10.13 13.95 20.15
C ILE A 376 -10.52 15.01 19.12
N GLY A 377 -10.77 16.23 19.61
CA GLY A 377 -11.05 17.41 18.80
C GLY A 377 -12.52 17.53 18.35
N ASP A 378 -12.89 18.75 17.96
CA ASP A 378 -14.22 19.09 17.42
C ASP A 378 -14.22 19.17 15.88
N GLY A 379 -13.14 18.73 15.23
CA GLY A 379 -12.94 18.71 13.78
C GLY A 379 -11.76 17.81 13.38
N GLY A 380 -11.79 17.30 12.14
CA GLY A 380 -10.87 16.24 11.67
C GLY A 380 -11.19 14.85 12.27
N PHE A 381 -10.41 13.84 11.88
CA PHE A 381 -10.67 12.43 12.22
C PHE A 381 -9.59 11.84 13.15
N PHE A 382 -9.38 12.45 14.30
CA PHE A 382 -8.26 12.13 15.20
C PHE A 382 -8.59 11.05 16.24
N HIS A 383 -7.63 10.18 16.50
CA HIS A 383 -7.69 9.19 17.59
C HIS A 383 -6.32 9.10 18.28
N GLU A 384 -6.29 9.13 19.61
CA GLU A 384 -5.07 8.94 20.39
C GLU A 384 -4.65 7.46 20.47
N PRO A 385 -3.36 7.16 20.70
CA PRO A 385 -2.88 5.78 20.80
C PRO A 385 -3.52 4.99 21.94
N VAL A 386 -3.80 3.70 21.70
CA VAL A 386 -4.29 2.76 22.72
C VAL A 386 -3.37 1.55 22.83
N ILE A 387 -2.97 1.21 24.06
CA ILE A 387 -2.18 0.03 24.37
C ILE A 387 -3.00 -0.88 25.29
N PHE A 388 -3.44 -2.02 24.77
CA PHE A 388 -4.17 -3.03 25.54
C PHE A 388 -3.22 -4.07 26.15
N THR A 389 -3.48 -4.41 27.41
CA THR A 389 -2.88 -5.52 28.17
C THR A 389 -3.99 -6.45 28.68
N GLY A 390 -3.64 -7.56 29.32
CA GLY A 390 -4.63 -8.58 29.71
C GLY A 390 -5.30 -9.25 28.49
N VAL A 391 -4.71 -9.09 27.30
CA VAL A 391 -5.26 -9.58 26.04
C VAL A 391 -5.06 -11.08 25.94
N ARG A 392 -6.14 -11.81 25.66
CA ARG A 392 -6.10 -13.23 25.31
C ARG A 392 -6.11 -13.36 23.79
N ASN A 393 -5.42 -14.36 23.24
CA ASN A 393 -5.26 -14.46 21.78
C ASN A 393 -6.60 -14.58 21.04
N GLU A 394 -7.64 -15.14 21.66
CA GLU A 394 -8.97 -15.28 21.06
C GLU A 394 -9.79 -13.99 21.01
N MET A 395 -9.36 -12.91 21.66
CA MET A 395 -10.05 -11.62 21.60
C MET A 395 -10.01 -11.04 20.19
N ARG A 396 -11.05 -10.32 19.78
CA ARG A 396 -11.13 -9.73 18.44
C ARG A 396 -10.06 -8.68 18.20
N ILE A 397 -9.67 -7.92 19.23
CA ILE A 397 -8.55 -6.96 19.12
C ILE A 397 -7.19 -7.63 18.88
N ALA A 398 -7.05 -8.91 19.23
CA ALA A 398 -5.90 -9.75 18.89
C ALA A 398 -6.06 -10.42 17.51
N GLN A 399 -7.26 -10.83 17.11
CA GLN A 399 -7.47 -11.61 15.88
C GLN A 399 -7.68 -10.76 14.62
N GLU A 400 -8.30 -9.58 14.74
CA GLU A 400 -8.78 -8.80 13.59
C GLU A 400 -7.95 -7.54 13.34
N GLU A 401 -7.83 -7.17 12.05
CA GLU A 401 -7.18 -5.95 11.63
C GLU A 401 -8.02 -4.72 11.99
N ILE A 402 -7.47 -3.87 12.85
CA ILE A 402 -8.10 -2.62 13.33
C ILE A 402 -7.83 -1.48 12.34
N PHE A 403 -6.58 -1.39 11.86
CA PHE A 403 -6.09 -0.36 10.92
C PHE A 403 -6.18 1.06 11.51
N GLY A 404 -5.62 1.22 12.71
CA GLY A 404 -5.58 2.47 13.48
C GLY A 404 -4.59 2.34 14.64
N PRO A 405 -4.41 3.38 15.46
CA PRO A 405 -3.38 3.43 16.50
C PRO A 405 -3.80 2.62 17.75
N VAL A 406 -3.92 1.30 17.59
CA VAL A 406 -4.28 0.36 18.66
C VAL A 406 -3.36 -0.86 18.61
N MET A 407 -2.72 -1.20 19.73
CA MET A 407 -1.90 -2.40 19.87
C MET A 407 -2.39 -3.30 21.01
N SER A 408 -2.15 -4.60 20.86
CA SER A 408 -2.46 -5.63 21.85
C SER A 408 -1.18 -6.28 22.34
N VAL A 409 -0.97 -6.31 23.67
CA VAL A 409 0.17 -6.97 24.31
C VAL A 409 -0.26 -8.31 24.88
N ILE A 410 0.42 -9.38 24.47
CA ILE A 410 0.08 -10.77 24.79
C ILE A 410 1.35 -11.46 25.34
N PRO A 411 1.36 -11.93 26.59
CA PRO A 411 2.52 -12.61 27.15
C PRO A 411 2.65 -14.06 26.64
N PHE A 412 3.88 -14.57 26.56
CA PHE A 412 4.18 -15.99 26.34
C PHE A 412 5.27 -16.48 27.30
N ASP A 413 5.33 -17.79 27.55
CA ASP A 413 6.30 -18.43 28.45
C ASP A 413 7.57 -18.92 27.74
N ASP A 414 7.43 -19.50 26.54
CA ASP A 414 8.55 -20.08 25.78
C ASP A 414 8.42 -19.90 24.25
N GLU A 415 9.46 -20.31 23.52
CA GLU A 415 9.52 -20.23 22.04
C GLU A 415 8.35 -20.96 21.36
N ALA A 416 7.93 -22.11 21.90
CA ALA A 416 6.88 -22.92 21.31
C ALA A 416 5.51 -22.24 21.47
N GLU A 417 5.26 -21.64 22.63
CA GLU A 417 4.06 -20.84 22.85
C GLU A 417 4.07 -19.57 21.98
N ALA A 418 5.20 -18.86 21.88
CA ALA A 418 5.34 -17.69 21.03
C ALA A 418 4.97 -17.99 19.57
N LEU A 419 5.51 -19.09 19.02
CA LEU A 419 5.18 -19.55 17.66
C LEU A 419 3.71 -19.91 17.51
N ARG A 420 3.16 -20.63 18.50
CA ARG A 420 1.74 -21.00 18.49
C ARG A 420 0.84 -19.76 18.42
N ILE A 421 1.08 -18.77 19.29
CA ILE A 421 0.28 -17.52 19.32
C ILE A 421 0.51 -16.69 18.05
N ALA A 422 1.75 -16.58 17.60
CA ALA A 422 2.11 -15.82 16.39
C ALA A 422 1.36 -16.35 15.15
N ASN A 423 1.29 -17.67 14.98
CA ASN A 423 0.66 -18.31 13.83
C ASN A 423 -0.85 -18.55 14.00
N ASP A 424 -1.38 -18.50 15.22
CA ASP A 424 -2.82 -18.63 15.54
C ASP A 424 -3.58 -17.32 15.24
N VAL A 425 -3.55 -16.95 13.96
CA VAL A 425 -4.29 -15.87 13.33
C VAL A 425 -4.51 -16.23 11.86
N GLU A 426 -5.58 -15.73 11.23
CA GLU A 426 -5.87 -16.02 9.81
C GLU A 426 -4.87 -15.38 8.83
N TYR A 427 -4.20 -14.31 9.27
CA TYR A 427 -3.25 -13.53 8.50
C TYR A 427 -1.85 -14.16 8.48
N GLY A 428 -1.03 -13.71 7.54
CA GLY A 428 0.36 -14.14 7.35
C GLY A 428 1.16 -13.13 6.55
N LEU A 429 0.95 -11.82 6.76
CA LEU A 429 1.62 -10.78 6.00
C LEU A 429 3.09 -10.63 6.40
N ALA A 430 3.33 -10.28 7.66
CA ALA A 430 4.67 -10.08 8.18
C ALA A 430 4.80 -10.50 9.65
N ALA A 431 6.03 -10.64 10.12
CA ALA A 431 6.38 -10.87 11.51
C ALA A 431 7.71 -10.17 11.87
N GLY A 432 7.87 -9.82 13.14
CA GLY A 432 9.09 -9.26 13.71
C GLY A 432 9.57 -10.11 14.87
N LEU A 433 10.87 -10.38 14.92
CA LEU A 433 11.52 -11.16 15.97
C LEU A 433 12.64 -10.33 16.61
N PHE A 434 12.54 -10.10 17.90
CA PHE A 434 13.49 -9.32 18.69
C PHE A 434 14.14 -10.24 19.73
N THR A 435 15.41 -10.55 19.50
CA THR A 435 16.25 -11.43 20.34
C THR A 435 17.72 -11.32 19.94
N ASN A 436 18.62 -11.54 20.89
CA ASN A 436 20.07 -11.62 20.67
C ASN A 436 20.57 -13.09 20.53
N ASP A 437 19.70 -14.09 20.70
CA ASP A 437 20.03 -15.51 20.46
C ASP A 437 19.90 -15.89 18.98
N LEU A 438 21.05 -16.01 18.30
CA LEU A 438 21.13 -16.44 16.90
C LEU A 438 20.52 -17.84 16.63
N ARG A 439 20.60 -18.76 17.59
CA ARG A 439 20.05 -20.11 17.43
C ARG A 439 18.52 -20.07 17.49
N ARG A 440 17.98 -19.24 18.38
CA ARG A 440 16.54 -18.94 18.44
C ARG A 440 16.06 -18.32 17.15
N THR A 441 16.81 -17.36 16.59
CA THR A 441 16.49 -16.75 15.30
C THR A 441 16.23 -17.78 14.21
N GLY A 442 17.12 -18.76 14.03
CA GLY A 442 16.93 -19.81 13.02
C GLY A 442 15.63 -20.60 13.21
N ARG A 443 15.34 -21.04 14.44
CA ARG A 443 14.13 -21.82 14.76
C ARG A 443 12.85 -21.00 14.61
N MET A 444 12.86 -19.76 15.08
CA MET A 444 11.70 -18.87 15.00
C MET A 444 11.40 -18.49 13.55
N VAL A 445 12.41 -18.12 12.76
CA VAL A 445 12.23 -17.78 11.33
C VAL A 445 11.69 -18.96 10.55
N GLU A 446 12.15 -20.19 10.81
CA GLU A 446 11.62 -21.40 10.18
C GLU A 446 10.16 -21.69 10.58
N GLY A 447 9.79 -21.40 11.83
CA GLY A 447 8.46 -21.68 12.36
C GLY A 447 7.39 -20.62 12.05
N LEU A 448 7.77 -19.39 11.69
CA LEU A 448 6.83 -18.29 11.47
C LEU A 448 6.14 -18.39 10.11
N GLU A 449 4.80 -18.35 10.11
CA GLU A 449 3.98 -18.38 8.90
C GLU A 449 3.70 -16.96 8.38
N ALA A 450 4.74 -16.28 7.91
CA ALA A 450 4.65 -14.91 7.37
C ALA A 450 5.38 -14.78 6.03
N GLY A 451 4.90 -13.90 5.17
CA GLY A 451 5.57 -13.63 3.90
C GLY A 451 6.85 -12.82 4.03
N THR A 452 6.96 -11.99 5.06
CA THR A 452 8.18 -11.26 5.43
C THR A 452 8.46 -11.43 6.93
N VAL A 453 9.70 -11.79 7.29
CA VAL A 453 10.15 -11.87 8.69
C VAL A 453 11.34 -10.94 8.88
N TRP A 454 11.21 -9.99 9.80
CA TRP A 454 12.31 -9.14 10.23
C TRP A 454 12.90 -9.63 11.55
N VAL A 455 14.22 -9.54 11.69
CA VAL A 455 14.94 -9.90 12.93
C VAL A 455 15.69 -8.65 13.41
N ASN A 456 15.40 -8.19 14.63
CA ASN A 456 15.96 -6.96 15.24
C ASN A 456 15.80 -5.71 14.35
N THR A 457 14.76 -5.69 13.54
CA THR A 457 14.28 -4.57 12.75
C THR A 457 12.79 -4.80 12.45
N PHE A 458 12.10 -3.82 11.89
CA PHE A 458 10.72 -3.97 11.46
C PHE A 458 10.40 -2.94 10.37
N GLN A 459 9.50 -3.27 9.44
CA GLN A 459 9.07 -2.39 8.36
C GLN A 459 10.17 -1.85 7.43
N SER A 460 11.40 -2.37 7.55
CA SER A 460 12.46 -2.10 6.60
C SER A 460 12.11 -2.72 5.26
N GLY A 461 12.10 -1.91 4.21
CA GLY A 461 11.79 -2.31 2.84
C GLY A 461 12.81 -1.78 1.85
N TYR A 462 12.96 -2.47 0.73
CA TYR A 462 13.81 -2.02 -0.37
C TYR A 462 13.24 -2.52 -1.70
N PRO A 463 13.33 -1.75 -2.81
CA PRO A 463 12.63 -2.11 -4.05
C PRO A 463 13.01 -3.47 -4.64
N SER A 464 14.23 -3.95 -4.39
CA SER A 464 14.69 -5.24 -4.90
C SER A 464 14.27 -6.45 -4.06
N VAL A 465 13.68 -6.24 -2.89
CA VAL A 465 13.27 -7.29 -1.96
C VAL A 465 11.78 -7.55 -2.14
N SER A 466 11.44 -8.80 -2.46
CA SER A 466 10.05 -9.22 -2.63
C SER A 466 9.25 -9.03 -1.33
N TYR A 467 7.98 -8.68 -1.50
CA TYR A 467 7.03 -8.50 -0.44
C TYR A 467 5.72 -9.21 -0.79
N GLY A 468 5.01 -9.71 0.22
CA GLY A 468 3.62 -10.12 0.07
C GLY A 468 3.16 -11.06 1.17
N GLY A 469 1.87 -11.36 1.22
CA GLY A 469 1.29 -12.23 2.25
C GLY A 469 1.33 -13.72 1.95
N VAL A 470 1.10 -14.51 3.02
CA VAL A 470 0.61 -15.89 2.94
C VAL A 470 -0.74 -16.01 3.67
N LYS A 471 -1.38 -17.17 3.65
CA LYS A 471 -2.69 -17.43 4.31
C LYS A 471 -3.77 -16.46 3.79
N GLN A 472 -4.53 -15.80 4.67
CA GLN A 472 -5.54 -14.81 4.26
C GLN A 472 -4.96 -13.41 3.99
N SER A 473 -3.65 -13.21 4.16
CA SER A 473 -2.97 -11.96 3.76
C SER A 473 -2.68 -11.87 2.27
N GLY A 474 -3.09 -12.88 1.49
CA GLY A 474 -3.09 -12.85 0.04
C GLY A 474 -2.10 -13.80 -0.60
N TYR A 475 -1.84 -13.57 -1.88
CA TYR A 475 -0.96 -14.38 -2.72
C TYR A 475 -0.53 -13.59 -3.97
N GLY A 476 0.56 -14.05 -4.59
CA GLY A 476 1.36 -13.23 -5.49
C GLY A 476 2.41 -12.45 -4.70
N ARG A 477 3.29 -11.78 -5.42
CA ARG A 477 4.38 -10.99 -4.84
C ARG A 477 4.47 -9.63 -5.49
N THR A 478 4.76 -8.63 -4.65
CA THR A 478 5.11 -7.29 -5.06
C THR A 478 6.59 -7.03 -4.82
N MET A 479 7.13 -5.98 -5.45
CA MET A 479 8.56 -5.64 -5.42
C MET A 479 9.48 -6.74 -5.99
N GLY A 480 10.77 -6.42 -6.10
CA GLY A 480 11.79 -7.35 -6.57
C GLY A 480 11.56 -7.92 -7.98
N GLU A 481 12.29 -9.00 -8.27
CA GLU A 481 12.12 -9.77 -9.50
C GLU A 481 10.80 -10.55 -9.53
N ASP A 482 10.29 -10.96 -8.36
CA ASP A 482 9.06 -11.73 -8.28
C ASP A 482 7.86 -10.97 -8.85
N MET A 483 7.76 -9.66 -8.63
CA MET A 483 6.71 -8.84 -9.24
C MET A 483 6.81 -8.81 -10.78
N ILE A 484 8.02 -8.81 -11.34
CA ILE A 484 8.22 -8.89 -12.80
C ILE A 484 7.71 -10.23 -13.34
N HIS A 485 7.91 -11.31 -12.59
CA HIS A 485 7.36 -12.62 -12.92
C HIS A 485 5.84 -12.65 -12.82
N GLU A 486 5.26 -12.02 -11.80
CA GLU A 486 3.80 -11.90 -11.66
C GLU A 486 3.17 -11.11 -12.80
N LEU A 487 3.87 -10.12 -13.36
CA LEU A 487 3.39 -9.24 -14.42
C LEU A 487 3.61 -9.78 -15.85
N THR A 488 4.18 -10.97 -15.97
CA THR A 488 4.43 -11.64 -17.25
C THR A 488 3.87 -13.05 -17.27
N GLN A 489 3.73 -13.63 -18.45
CA GLN A 489 3.37 -15.03 -18.63
C GLN A 489 4.41 -15.74 -19.50
N VAL A 490 4.62 -17.03 -19.23
CA VAL A 490 5.55 -17.85 -19.99
C VAL A 490 4.87 -18.38 -21.25
N LYS A 491 5.45 -18.08 -22.41
CA LYS A 491 5.08 -18.65 -23.71
C LYS A 491 6.14 -19.65 -24.14
N SER A 492 5.79 -20.94 -24.16
CA SER A 492 6.66 -21.99 -24.69
C SER A 492 6.48 -22.11 -26.20
N VAL A 493 7.58 -22.05 -26.95
CA VAL A 493 7.60 -22.14 -28.42
C VAL A 493 8.43 -23.35 -28.83
N TRP A 494 7.82 -24.26 -29.58
CA TRP A 494 8.46 -25.43 -30.16
C TRP A 494 8.66 -25.20 -31.65
N ILE A 495 9.88 -25.39 -32.12
CA ILE A 495 10.26 -25.25 -33.52
C ILE A 495 10.82 -26.60 -33.97
N ALA A 496 10.06 -27.29 -34.82
CA ALA A 496 10.57 -28.45 -35.54
C ALA A 496 11.63 -27.97 -36.53
N SER A 497 12.80 -28.60 -36.48
CA SER A 497 13.91 -28.36 -37.40
C SER A 497 13.65 -28.96 -38.78
#